data_AF-A0A3M7P167-F1
#
_entry.id   AF-A0A3M7P167-F1
#
_cell.length_a   1.000
_cell.length_b   1.000
_cell.length_c   1.000
_cell.angle_alpha   90.00
_cell.angle_beta   90.00
_cell.angle_gamma   90.00
#
_symmetry.space_group_name_H-M   'P 1'
#
loop_
_entity.id
_entity.type
_entity.pdbx_description
1 polymer ?
#
loop_
_entity_poly.entity_id
_entity_poly.type
_entity_poly.pdbx_seq_one_letter_code
_entity_poly.pdbx_strand_id
1 'polypeptide(L)'
;MPKSIHERTENLFTEVGEFGPYQFSVFILVGLVSVIPGIVGYSYSFYGATPNFRCKIPGYENDTYEIQNDYHQSLVDNYIPLLSDQSFKGIYDKCNIKSFPNKNNFSLDQCNEWVYSKQYFQTTLITEWNLVCQNLPKKNIFATLYFIGLYGVIISGVLSD
;
A
#
# COMPACT_ATOMS: atom_id res chain seq x y z
N MET A 1 47.45 33.63 -22.92
CA MET A 1 47.21 32.17 -22.97
C MET A 1 46.19 31.82 -21.90
N PRO A 2 45.07 31.17 -22.23
CA PRO A 2 44.07 30.81 -21.23
C PRO A 2 44.65 29.75 -20.29
N LYS A 3 44.61 29.99 -18.98
CA LYS A 3 45.03 29.02 -17.97
C LYS A 3 44.21 27.74 -18.15
N SER A 4 44.92 26.60 -18.22
CA SER A 4 44.31 25.30 -18.47
C SER A 4 43.30 24.97 -17.37
N ILE A 5 42.18 24.35 -17.75
CA ILE A 5 41.06 23.97 -16.87
C ILE A 5 41.53 23.12 -15.68
N HIS A 6 42.64 22.40 -15.82
CA HIS A 6 43.28 21.59 -14.79
C HIS A 6 43.85 22.42 -13.61
N GLU A 7 44.54 23.53 -13.90
CA GLU A 7 45.09 24.41 -12.85
C GLU A 7 43.98 25.06 -12.02
N ARG A 8 42.82 25.30 -12.65
CA ARG A 8 41.65 25.87 -11.97
C ARG A 8 40.95 24.85 -11.06
N THR A 9 40.96 23.57 -11.43
CA THR A 9 40.34 22.50 -10.63
C THR A 9 41.19 22.14 -9.41
N GLU A 10 42.51 22.09 -9.53
CA GLU A 10 43.40 21.84 -8.38
C GLU A 10 43.35 22.96 -7.34
N ASN A 11 43.32 24.23 -7.77
CA ASN A 11 43.14 25.36 -6.87
C ASN A 11 41.79 25.28 -6.12
N LEU A 12 40.72 24.87 -6.80
CA LEU A 12 39.41 24.63 -6.17
C LEU A 12 39.47 23.53 -5.09
N PHE A 13 40.15 22.41 -5.36
CA PHE A 13 40.28 21.34 -4.35
C PHE A 13 41.18 21.74 -3.18
N THR A 14 42.20 22.56 -3.42
CA THR A 14 43.11 23.08 -2.38
C THR A 14 42.38 24.06 -1.45
N GLU A 15 41.44 24.84 -2.00
CA GLU A 15 40.64 25.82 -1.26
C GLU A 15 39.47 25.19 -0.48
N VAL A 16 39.00 24.01 -0.93
CA VAL A 16 37.95 23.22 -0.25
C VAL A 16 38.51 22.34 0.88
N GLY A 17 39.81 22.00 0.86
CA GLY A 17 40.47 21.19 1.87
C GLY A 17 40.15 19.68 1.79
N GLU A 18 41.05 18.83 2.30
CA GLU A 18 40.87 17.38 2.31
C GLU A 18 39.75 16.92 3.26
N PHE A 19 39.10 15.80 2.93
CA PHE A 19 38.02 15.22 3.73
C PHE A 19 38.52 14.78 5.12
N GLY A 20 38.29 15.60 6.14
CA GLY A 20 38.72 15.34 7.51
C GLY A 20 37.81 14.38 8.30
N PRO A 21 38.27 13.84 9.43
CA PRO A 21 37.47 12.92 10.27
C PRO A 21 36.20 13.59 10.84
N TYR A 22 36.24 14.90 11.07
CA TYR A 22 35.07 15.67 11.49
C TYR A 22 34.02 15.78 10.38
N GLN A 23 34.44 16.09 9.15
CA GLN A 23 33.53 16.15 7.99
C GLN A 23 32.90 14.79 7.72
N PHE A 24 33.67 13.71 7.84
CA PHE A 24 33.14 12.35 7.73
C PHE A 24 32.10 12.02 8.82
N SER A 25 32.36 12.43 10.07
CA SER A 25 31.42 12.22 11.18
C SER A 25 30.11 12.99 10.99
N VAL A 26 30.18 14.25 10.55
CA VAL A 26 28.99 15.06 10.22
C VAL A 26 28.23 14.46 9.04
N PHE A 27 28.92 13.98 8.01
CA PHE A 27 28.29 13.32 6.86
C PHE A 27 27.50 12.06 7.27
N ILE A 28 28.08 11.21 8.13
CA ILE A 28 27.40 10.03 8.68
C ILE A 28 26.16 10.46 9.47
N LEU A 29 26.28 11.48 10.33
CA LEU A 29 25.21 11.93 11.21
C LEU A 29 24.03 12.53 10.42
N VAL A 30 24.31 13.33 9.39
CA VAL A 30 23.29 13.85 8.45
C VAL A 30 22.67 12.73 7.62
N GLY A 31 23.48 11.78 7.17
CA GLY A 31 23.01 10.60 6.45
C GLY A 31 22.03 9.77 7.29
N LEU A 32 22.33 9.56 8.57
CA LEU A 32 21.48 8.79 9.49
C LEU A 32 20.12 9.45 9.71
N VAL A 33 20.07 10.79 9.85
CA VAL A 33 18.81 11.55 9.94
C VAL A 33 17.99 11.44 8.65
N SER A 34 18.67 11.38 7.50
CA SER A 34 18.05 11.27 6.17
C SER A 34 17.43 9.90 5.88
N VAL A 35 17.79 8.84 6.63
CA VAL A 35 17.18 7.51 6.48
C VAL A 35 15.72 7.49 6.95
N ILE A 36 15.39 8.26 7.99
CA ILE A 36 14.06 8.28 8.61
C ILE A 36 12.94 8.61 7.60
N PRO A 37 13.00 9.73 6.84
CA PRO A 37 11.96 10.03 5.85
C PRO A 37 11.88 8.98 4.74
N GLY A 38 13.00 8.30 4.41
CA GLY A 38 13.00 7.18 3.48
C GLY A 38 12.22 5.96 3.99
N ILE A 39 12.45 5.58 5.25
CA ILE A 39 11.71 4.48 5.91
C ILE A 39 10.22 4.83 6.00
N VAL A 40 9.90 6.06 6.43
CA VAL A 40 8.52 6.53 6.50
C VAL A 40 7.91 6.43 5.09
N GLY A 41 8.45 7.10 4.08
CA GLY A 41 7.95 7.04 2.70
C GLY A 41 7.67 5.61 2.19
N TYR A 42 8.54 4.65 2.48
CA TYR A 42 8.36 3.26 2.10
C TYR A 42 7.31 2.50 2.94
N SER A 43 7.11 2.88 4.21
CA SER A 43 6.16 2.22 5.11
C SER A 43 4.72 2.19 4.57
N TYR A 44 4.33 3.18 3.77
CA TYR A 44 3.01 3.21 3.12
C TYR A 44 2.76 2.00 2.22
N SER A 45 3.78 1.42 1.58
CA SER A 45 3.63 0.22 0.77
C SER A 45 3.11 -0.97 1.58
N PHE A 46 3.41 -1.04 2.87
CA PHE A 46 2.88 -2.06 3.77
C PHE A 46 1.50 -1.69 4.31
N TYR A 47 1.31 -0.45 4.76
CA TYR A 47 0.01 0.00 5.29
C TYR A 47 -1.10 0.06 4.23
N GLY A 48 -0.75 0.42 3.00
CA GLY A 48 -1.64 0.54 1.84
C GLY A 48 -1.73 -0.73 0.98
N ALA A 49 -1.17 -1.85 1.46
CA ALA A 49 -1.29 -3.14 0.77
C ALA A 49 -2.74 -3.64 0.81
N THR A 50 -3.25 -4.06 -0.35
CA THR A 50 -4.54 -4.72 -0.49
C THR A 50 -4.34 -6.24 -0.41
N PRO A 51 -4.60 -6.89 0.73
CA PRO A 51 -4.58 -8.36 0.78
C PRO A 51 -5.69 -8.91 -0.11
N ASN A 52 -5.63 -10.21 -0.42
CA ASN A 52 -6.74 -10.86 -1.09
C ASN A 52 -7.99 -10.81 -0.21
N PHE A 53 -9.14 -10.55 -0.83
CA PHE A 53 -10.40 -10.37 -0.13
C PHE A 53 -11.54 -10.94 -0.94
N ARG A 54 -12.62 -11.25 -0.23
CA ARG A 54 -13.91 -11.65 -0.80
C ARG A 54 -15.03 -11.12 0.08
N CYS A 55 -16.25 -11.18 -0.41
CA CYS A 55 -17.41 -10.76 0.37
C CYS A 55 -17.68 -11.72 1.53
N LYS A 56 -18.14 -11.16 2.66
CA LYS A 56 -18.56 -11.94 3.83
C LYS A 56 -19.88 -12.64 3.52
N ILE A 57 -19.98 -13.91 3.89
CA ILE A 57 -21.17 -14.72 3.62
C ILE A 57 -22.27 -14.34 4.63
N PRO A 58 -23.50 -13.99 4.19
CA PRO A 58 -24.58 -13.64 5.09
C PRO A 58 -25.02 -14.87 5.90
N GLY A 59 -25.06 -14.73 7.23
CA GLY A 59 -25.49 -15.80 8.14
C GLY A 59 -24.41 -16.83 8.51
N TYR A 60 -23.16 -16.63 8.08
CA TYR A 60 -22.02 -17.45 8.52
C TYR A 60 -21.12 -16.62 9.45
N GLU A 61 -21.22 -16.86 10.77
CA GLU A 61 -20.59 -15.97 11.77
C GLU A 61 -19.06 -16.07 11.82
N ASN A 62 -18.49 -17.27 11.70
CA ASN A 62 -17.05 -17.49 11.77
C ASN A 62 -16.41 -17.53 10.37
N ASP A 63 -16.78 -16.58 9.52
CA ASP A 63 -16.29 -16.50 8.15
C ASP A 63 -14.84 -16.02 8.10
N THR A 64 -13.92 -16.90 7.73
CA THR A 64 -12.52 -16.55 7.45
C THR A 64 -12.24 -16.61 5.97
N TYR A 65 -11.34 -15.76 5.47
CA TYR A 65 -10.99 -15.79 4.05
C TYR A 65 -10.55 -17.19 3.56
N GLU A 66 -9.74 -17.88 4.36
CA GLU A 66 -9.28 -19.24 4.06
C GLU A 66 -10.40 -20.27 4.23
N ILE A 67 -10.43 -21.24 3.31
CA ILE A 67 -11.41 -22.31 3.29
C ILE A 67 -11.08 -23.30 4.40
N GLN A 68 -11.89 -23.29 5.47
CA GLN A 68 -11.75 -24.19 6.61
C GLN A 68 -12.25 -25.62 6.36
N ASN A 69 -13.36 -25.78 5.62
CA ASN A 69 -14.09 -27.05 5.46
C ASN A 69 -14.75 -27.13 4.07
N ASP A 70 -15.08 -28.33 3.60
CA ASP A 70 -15.78 -28.56 2.31
C ASP A 70 -17.17 -27.87 2.25
N TYR A 71 -17.85 -27.80 3.40
CA TYR A 71 -19.11 -27.06 3.53
C TYR A 71 -18.91 -25.55 3.29
N HIS A 72 -17.83 -25.00 3.85
CA HIS A 72 -17.50 -23.59 3.68
C HIS A 72 -17.13 -23.30 2.22
N GLN A 73 -16.40 -24.19 1.55
CA GLN A 73 -16.13 -24.09 0.12
C GLN A 73 -17.43 -24.07 -0.70
N SER A 74 -18.37 -24.98 -0.41
CA SER A 74 -19.67 -25.03 -1.08
C SER A 74 -20.48 -23.74 -0.90
N LEU A 75 -20.39 -23.11 0.28
CA LEU A 75 -21.03 -21.81 0.52
C LEU A 75 -20.35 -20.71 -0.30
N VAL A 76 -19.02 -20.65 -0.32
CA VAL A 76 -18.26 -19.67 -1.13
C VAL A 76 -18.66 -19.77 -2.60
N ASP A 77 -18.71 -20.99 -3.15
CA ASP A 77 -19.11 -21.24 -4.55
C ASP A 77 -20.55 -20.83 -4.86
N ASN A 78 -21.44 -21.00 -3.89
CA ASN A 78 -22.85 -20.66 -4.05
C ASN A 78 -23.08 -19.15 -3.98
N TYR A 79 -22.48 -18.46 -3.00
CA TYR A 79 -22.71 -17.03 -2.76
C TYR A 79 -21.82 -16.11 -3.61
N ILE A 80 -20.58 -16.52 -3.91
CA ILE A 80 -19.65 -15.67 -4.63
C ILE A 80 -19.65 -16.05 -6.11
N PRO A 81 -20.08 -15.16 -7.02
CA PRO A 81 -20.10 -15.46 -8.44
C PRO A 81 -18.67 -15.56 -8.99
N LEU A 82 -18.47 -16.43 -9.97
CA LEU A 82 -17.26 -16.45 -10.78
C LEU A 82 -17.35 -15.34 -11.83
N LEU A 83 -16.23 -14.70 -12.15
CA LEU A 83 -16.18 -13.77 -13.28
C LEU A 83 -16.53 -14.55 -14.55
N SER A 84 -17.55 -14.07 -15.26
CA SER A 84 -18.00 -14.64 -16.53
C SER A 84 -17.11 -14.28 -17.72
N ASP A 85 -16.05 -13.50 -17.48
CA ASP A 85 -15.20 -13.01 -18.56
C ASP A 85 -14.36 -14.16 -19.11
N GLN A 86 -14.40 -14.37 -20.43
CA GLN A 86 -13.82 -15.53 -21.11
C GLN A 86 -12.30 -15.70 -20.88
N SER A 87 -11.65 -14.63 -20.39
CA SER A 87 -10.22 -14.58 -20.06
C SER A 87 -9.85 -15.17 -18.70
N PHE A 88 -10.78 -15.23 -17.73
CA PHE A 88 -10.48 -15.59 -16.33
C PHE A 88 -11.48 -16.59 -15.75
N LYS A 89 -11.55 -17.77 -16.37
CA LYS A 89 -12.36 -18.89 -15.88
C LYS A 89 -11.81 -19.39 -14.54
N GLY A 90 -12.62 -19.28 -13.47
CA GLY A 90 -12.26 -19.78 -12.14
C GLY A 90 -11.80 -18.72 -11.13
N ILE A 91 -11.91 -17.43 -11.45
CA ILE A 91 -11.68 -16.35 -10.49
C ILE A 91 -13.02 -15.88 -9.92
N TYR A 92 -13.11 -15.77 -8.60
CA TYR A 92 -14.26 -15.20 -7.90
C TYR A 92 -14.33 -13.69 -8.02
N ASP A 93 -15.56 -13.17 -8.11
CA ASP A 93 -15.83 -11.75 -8.03
C ASP A 93 -15.54 -11.26 -6.60
N LYS A 94 -14.87 -10.11 -6.51
CA LYS A 94 -14.46 -9.52 -5.23
C LYS A 94 -15.46 -8.46 -4.73
N CYS A 95 -16.33 -7.96 -5.60
CA CYS A 95 -17.17 -6.81 -5.33
C CYS A 95 -18.66 -7.10 -5.32
N ASN A 96 -19.07 -8.21 -5.93
CA ASN A 96 -20.47 -8.61 -6.01
C ASN A 96 -20.70 -9.93 -5.27
N ILE A 97 -21.88 -10.06 -4.68
CA ILE A 97 -22.35 -11.28 -4.01
C ILE A 97 -23.72 -11.66 -4.57
N LYS A 98 -23.99 -12.95 -4.66
CA LYS A 98 -25.31 -13.48 -5.00
C LYS A 98 -26.22 -13.36 -3.78
N SER A 99 -27.29 -12.62 -3.95
CA SER A 99 -28.38 -12.50 -2.99
C SER A 99 -29.53 -13.38 -3.45
N PHE A 100 -30.17 -14.10 -2.52
CA PHE A 100 -31.24 -15.04 -2.80
C PHE A 100 -32.55 -14.54 -2.18
N PRO A 101 -33.22 -13.55 -2.80
CA PRO A 101 -34.51 -13.07 -2.32
C PRO A 101 -35.61 -14.14 -2.43
N ASN A 102 -35.47 -15.07 -3.38
CA ASN A 102 -36.34 -16.22 -3.59
C ASN A 102 -35.50 -17.48 -3.85
N LYS A 103 -36.03 -18.66 -3.54
CA LYS A 103 -35.32 -19.96 -3.70
C LYS A 103 -34.85 -20.27 -5.13
N ASN A 104 -35.45 -19.64 -6.15
CA ASN A 104 -35.23 -19.99 -7.55
C ASN A 104 -34.45 -18.95 -8.36
N ASN A 105 -34.25 -17.74 -7.84
CA ASN A 105 -33.57 -16.65 -8.55
C ASN A 105 -32.53 -16.01 -7.64
N PHE A 106 -31.37 -15.69 -8.21
CA PHE A 106 -30.36 -14.88 -7.54
C PHE A 106 -30.30 -13.49 -8.18
N SER A 107 -30.06 -12.47 -7.37
CA SER A 107 -29.63 -11.14 -7.84
C SER A 107 -28.15 -10.95 -7.50
N LEU A 108 -27.48 -10.08 -8.25
CA LEU A 108 -26.14 -9.63 -7.92
C LEU A 108 -26.25 -8.33 -7.15
N ASP A 109 -25.86 -8.38 -5.88
CA ASP A 109 -25.88 -7.23 -4.99
C ASP A 109 -24.42 -6.83 -4.68
N GLN A 110 -24.23 -5.55 -4.34
CA GLN A 110 -22.92 -5.06 -3.90
C GLN A 110 -22.64 -5.52 -2.46
N CYS A 111 -21.38 -5.88 -2.20
CA CYS A 111 -20.98 -6.32 -0.87
C CYS A 111 -20.83 -5.13 0.10
N ASN A 112 -21.34 -5.29 1.31
CA ASN A 112 -21.18 -4.31 2.39
C ASN A 112 -20.09 -4.69 3.41
N GLU A 113 -19.80 -6.00 3.51
CA GLU A 113 -18.79 -6.55 4.42
C GLU A 113 -17.86 -7.49 3.65
N TRP A 114 -16.59 -7.51 4.06
CA TRP A 114 -15.54 -8.31 3.42
C TRP A 114 -14.76 -9.12 4.45
N VAL A 115 -14.25 -10.25 4.00
CA VAL A 115 -13.26 -11.05 4.72
C VAL A 115 -11.94 -11.01 3.97
N TYR A 116 -10.87 -10.77 4.72
CA TYR A 116 -9.52 -10.53 4.19
C TYR A 116 -8.58 -11.70 4.53
N SER A 117 -7.69 -12.03 3.59
CA SER A 117 -6.62 -12.99 3.80
C SER A 117 -5.60 -12.45 4.79
N LYS A 118 -5.24 -13.27 5.79
CA LYS A 118 -4.23 -12.94 6.80
C LYS A 118 -2.86 -13.56 6.51
N GLN A 119 -2.63 -14.04 5.29
CA GLN A 119 -1.40 -14.76 4.92
C GLN A 119 -0.14 -13.89 5.06
N TYR A 120 -0.19 -12.63 4.62
CA TYR A 120 0.95 -11.72 4.61
C TYR A 120 0.82 -10.55 5.59
N PHE A 121 -0.42 -10.12 5.86
CA PHE A 121 -0.72 -8.95 6.67
C PHE A 121 -1.85 -9.28 7.64
N GLN A 122 -1.67 -8.96 8.92
CA GLN A 122 -2.73 -9.12 9.92
C GLN A 122 -3.82 -8.06 9.75
N THR A 123 -3.39 -6.81 9.65
CA THR A 123 -4.26 -5.64 9.44
C THR A 123 -3.55 -4.66 8.52
N THR A 124 -4.29 -4.03 7.63
CA THR A 124 -3.83 -2.92 6.78
C THR A 124 -4.86 -1.79 6.82
N LEU A 125 -4.47 -0.61 6.34
CA LEU A 125 -5.37 0.54 6.24
C LEU A 125 -6.66 0.19 5.47
N ILE A 126 -6.52 -0.68 4.47
CA ILE A 126 -7.65 -1.13 3.65
C ILE A 126 -8.57 -2.08 4.41
N THR A 127 -8.04 -2.99 5.23
CA THR A 127 -8.86 -3.97 5.96
C THR A 127 -9.63 -3.31 7.10
N GLU A 128 -9.02 -2.31 7.75
CA GLU A 128 -9.66 -1.57 8.86
C GLU A 128 -10.81 -0.69 8.37
N TRP A 129 -10.62 0.00 7.22
CA TRP A 129 -11.58 0.99 6.71
C TRP A 129 -12.41 0.49 5.52
N ASN A 130 -12.32 -0.80 5.19
CA ASN A 130 -13.00 -1.43 4.05
C ASN A 130 -12.87 -0.60 2.74
N LEU A 131 -11.64 -0.24 2.39
CA LEU A 131 -11.31 0.63 1.24
C LEU A 131 -11.22 -0.15 -0.08
N VAL A 132 -12.23 -0.99 -0.36
CA VAL A 132 -12.30 -1.84 -1.54
C VAL A 132 -13.51 -1.48 -2.42
N CYS A 133 -13.49 -1.93 -3.68
CA CYS A 133 -14.59 -1.76 -4.62
C CYS A 133 -15.04 -0.29 -4.76
N GLN A 134 -16.25 0.07 -4.31
CA GLN A 134 -16.76 1.45 -4.38
C GLN A 134 -15.90 2.45 -3.58
N ASN A 135 -15.20 1.99 -2.53
CA ASN A 135 -14.34 2.81 -1.69
C ASN A 135 -12.89 2.87 -2.16
N LEU A 136 -12.55 2.26 -3.30
CA LEU A 136 -11.21 2.32 -3.89
C LEU A 136 -10.66 3.75 -4.11
N PRO A 137 -11.44 4.77 -4.53
CA PRO A 137 -10.92 6.14 -4.63
C PRO A 137 -10.47 6.71 -3.27
N LYS A 138 -11.07 6.28 -2.15
CA LYS A 138 -10.65 6.74 -0.81
C LYS A 138 -9.25 6.26 -0.47
N LYS A 139 -8.84 5.05 -0.91
CA LYS A 139 -7.46 4.55 -0.78
C LYS A 139 -6.46 5.55 -1.38
N ASN A 140 -6.76 6.07 -2.58
CA ASN A 140 -5.88 7.02 -3.26
C ASN A 140 -5.80 8.36 -2.51
N ILE A 141 -6.91 8.82 -1.92
CA ILE A 141 -6.91 10.02 -1.07
C ILE A 141 -5.97 9.84 0.12
N PHE A 142 -6.03 8.70 0.82
CA PHE A 142 -5.11 8.41 1.91
C PHE A 142 -3.65 8.37 1.45
N ALA A 143 -3.37 7.79 0.27
CA ALA A 143 -2.04 7.80 -0.32
C ALA A 143 -1.55 9.24 -0.54
N THR A 144 -2.38 10.07 -1.17
CA THR A 144 -2.03 11.45 -1.48
C THR A 144 -1.78 12.26 -0.20
N LEU A 145 -2.64 12.14 0.82
CA LEU A 145 -2.44 12.80 2.11
C LEU A 145 -1.13 12.36 2.79
N TYR A 146 -0.79 11.07 2.69
CA TYR A 146 0.45 10.53 3.21
C TYR A 146 1.68 11.18 2.56
N PHE A 147 1.73 11.21 1.23
CA PHE A 147 2.85 11.78 0.49
C PHE A 147 2.91 13.30 0.62
N ILE A 148 1.77 14.01 0.73
CA ILE A 148 1.73 15.44 1.06
C ILE A 148 2.45 15.71 2.38
N GLY A 149 2.24 14.88 3.39
CA GLY A 149 2.92 15.00 4.68
C GLY A 149 4.45 14.93 4.57
N LEU A 150 4.99 14.18 3.60
CA LEU A 150 6.44 14.11 3.39
C LEU A 150 7.04 15.40 2.85
N TYR A 151 6.27 16.21 2.11
CA TYR A 151 6.72 17.56 1.70
C TYR A 151 6.90 18.51 2.88
N GLY A 152 6.36 18.18 4.06
CA GLY A 152 6.64 18.89 5.31
C GLY A 152 8.13 18.92 5.66
N VAL A 153 8.90 17.91 5.23
CA VAL A 153 10.36 17.86 5.43
C VAL A 153 11.04 19.02 4.69
N ILE A 154 10.61 19.34 3.47
CA ILE A 154 11.16 20.44 2.69
C ILE A 154 10.91 21.77 3.41
N ILE A 155 9.70 21.97 3.92
CA ILE A 155 9.31 23.17 4.67
C ILE A 155 10.16 23.30 5.94
N SER A 156 10.35 22.20 6.67
CA SER A 156 11.19 22.20 7.88
C SER A 156 12.66 22.48 7.58
N GLY A 157 13.16 22.04 6.43
CA GLY A 157 14.51 22.34 5.97
C GLY A 157 14.71 23.83 5.71
N VAL A 158 13.78 24.47 4.99
CA VAL A 158 13.83 25.92 4.73
C VAL A 158 13.72 26.76 6.01
N LEU A 159 12.97 26.28 7.01
CA LEU A 159 12.88 26.95 8.32
C LEU A 159 14.13 26.75 9.19
N SER A 160 14.93 25.72 8.90
CA SER A 160 16.13 25.38 9.67
C SER A 160 17.40 26.06 9.14
N ASP A 161 17.38 26.54 7.89
CA ASP A 161 18.43 27.34 7.26
C ASP A 161 18.27 28.83 7.65
#